data_AF-A0A7D9K343-F1
#
_entry.id   AF-A0A7D9K343-F1
#
_cell.length_a   1.000
_cell.length_b   1.000
_cell.length_c   1.000
_cell.angle_alpha   90.00
_cell.angle_beta   90.00
_cell.angle_gamma   90.00
#
_symmetry.space_group_name_H-M   'P 1'
#
loop_
_entity.id
_entity.type
_entity.pdbx_description
1 polymer ?
#
loop_
_entity_poly.entity_id
_entity_poly.type
_entity_poly.pdbx_seq_one_letter_code
_entity_poly.pdbx_strand_id
1 'polypeptide(L)'
;MATLGEAICCDSIKSLVEEKIEANKTLCGVGSTLSPQCCRDIANMVKQYVDAYETLCLNNISCTDPKPLGMRSGKIPDDAVTASSTISSGYKPSYARLTRVGSSCSWAPPAAGRIGSWLQVDLGKVTTVTGIATQGSCDSKEWVKSYSVSYSNEHNSWTPYEESGNVK
;
A
#
# COMPACT_ATOMS: atom_id res chain seq x y z
N MET A 1 8.98 -22.84 -12.58
CA MET A 1 9.85 -22.29 -11.51
C MET A 1 9.11 -21.11 -10.92
N ALA A 2 8.47 -21.27 -9.76
CA ALA A 2 7.83 -20.17 -9.06
C ALA A 2 8.91 -19.30 -8.40
N THR A 3 8.78 -17.98 -8.51
CA THR A 3 9.76 -17.06 -7.91
C THR A 3 9.51 -16.90 -6.42
N LEU A 4 10.54 -16.61 -5.62
CA LEU A 4 10.42 -16.44 -4.15
C LEU A 4 9.34 -15.42 -3.72
N GLY A 5 8.93 -14.50 -4.60
CA GLY A 5 7.86 -13.54 -4.34
C GLY A 5 6.45 -14.13 -4.41
N GLU A 6 6.21 -15.12 -5.27
CA GLU A 6 4.90 -15.78 -5.42
C GLU A 6 4.56 -16.65 -4.21
N ALA A 7 5.57 -17.29 -3.61
CA ALA A 7 5.40 -18.13 -2.43
C ALA A 7 4.99 -17.33 -1.18
N ILE A 8 5.59 -16.15 -0.95
CA ILE A 8 5.38 -15.35 0.26
C ILE A 8 3.95 -14.77 0.33
N CYS A 9 3.39 -14.34 -0.81
CA CYS A 9 2.02 -13.84 -0.85
C CYS A 9 1.02 -14.95 -0.51
N CYS A 10 1.21 -16.13 -1.11
CA CYS A 10 0.32 -17.26 -0.89
C CYS A 10 0.42 -17.85 0.52
N ASP A 11 1.60 -17.85 1.14
CA ASP A 11 1.75 -18.22 2.55
C ASP A 11 1.00 -17.25 3.48
N SER A 12 1.06 -15.95 3.18
CA SER A 12 0.37 -14.91 3.97
C SER A 12 -1.15 -15.01 3.83
N ILE A 13 -1.66 -15.20 2.60
CA ILE A 13 -3.09 -15.39 2.35
C ILE A 13 -3.57 -16.70 2.97
N LYS A 14 -2.78 -17.78 2.89
CA LYS A 14 -3.11 -19.07 3.51
C LYS A 14 -3.29 -18.94 5.02
N SER A 15 -2.37 -18.25 5.71
CA SER A 15 -2.48 -18.02 7.15
C SER A 15 -3.77 -17.28 7.54
N LEU A 16 -4.19 -16.29 6.73
CA LEU A 16 -5.44 -15.57 6.95
C LEU A 16 -6.66 -16.45 6.70
N VAL A 17 -6.65 -17.28 5.65
CA VAL A 17 -7.74 -18.23 5.34
C VAL A 17 -7.88 -19.26 6.46
N GLU A 18 -6.78 -19.80 6.96
CA GLU A 18 -6.77 -20.76 8.08
C GLU A 18 -7.36 -20.14 9.35
N GLU A 19 -7.02 -18.89 9.68
CA GLU A 19 -7.60 -18.14 10.80
C GLU A 19 -9.13 -18.02 10.67
N LYS A 20 -9.63 -17.67 9.47
CA LYS A 20 -11.09 -17.52 9.24
C LYS A 20 -11.83 -18.85 9.25
N ILE A 21 -11.22 -19.93 8.76
CA ILE A 21 -11.76 -21.29 8.86
C ILE A 21 -11.91 -21.69 10.33
N GLU A 22 -10.89 -21.44 11.15
CA GLU A 22 -10.92 -21.82 12.57
C GLU A 22 -11.92 -20.98 13.38
N ALA A 23 -12.02 -19.69 13.09
CA ALA A 23 -13.06 -18.84 13.66
C ALA A 23 -14.47 -19.34 13.31
N ASN A 24 -14.70 -19.78 12.06
CA ASN A 24 -15.98 -20.35 11.65
C ASN A 24 -16.33 -21.63 12.41
N LYS A 25 -15.37 -22.56 12.57
CA LYS A 25 -15.57 -23.78 13.36
C LYS A 25 -15.91 -23.47 14.81
N THR A 26 -15.28 -22.45 15.38
CA THR A 26 -15.55 -22.03 16.77
C THR A 26 -16.96 -21.45 16.91
N LEU A 27 -17.39 -20.61 15.96
CA LEU A 27 -18.70 -19.95 15.99
C LEU A 27 -19.86 -20.90 15.67
N CYS A 28 -19.66 -21.82 14.73
CA CYS A 28 -20.69 -22.69 14.18
C CYS A 28 -20.48 -24.18 14.49
N GLY A 29 -19.62 -24.47 15.45
CA GLY A 29 -19.33 -25.82 15.91
C GLY A 29 -20.40 -26.38 16.86
N VAL A 30 -20.10 -27.55 17.43
CA VAL A 30 -20.97 -28.23 18.39
C VAL A 30 -21.19 -27.34 19.62
N GLY A 31 -22.46 -27.07 19.96
CA GLY A 31 -22.82 -26.17 21.06
C GLY A 31 -22.98 -24.70 20.67
N SER A 32 -22.91 -24.38 19.38
CA SER A 32 -23.24 -23.03 18.88
C SER A 32 -24.68 -22.64 19.24
N THR A 33 -24.86 -21.39 19.66
CA THR A 33 -26.16 -20.76 19.88
C THR A 33 -26.69 -20.04 18.63
N LEU A 34 -25.89 -20.02 17.55
CA LEU A 34 -26.27 -19.36 16.30
C LEU A 34 -27.32 -20.17 15.55
N SER A 35 -28.19 -19.46 14.83
CA SER A 35 -29.19 -20.11 13.99
C SER A 35 -28.50 -20.81 12.81
N PRO A 36 -29.12 -21.88 12.25
CA PRO A 36 -28.58 -22.54 11.05
C PRO A 36 -28.39 -21.59 9.87
N GLN A 37 -29.22 -20.54 9.74
CA GLN A 37 -29.05 -19.54 8.68
C GLN A 37 -27.82 -18.67 8.92
N CYS A 38 -27.62 -18.19 10.15
CA CYS A 38 -26.44 -17.40 10.49
C CYS A 38 -25.14 -18.19 10.22
N CYS A 39 -25.12 -19.48 10.54
CA CYS A 39 -23.97 -20.34 10.25
C CYS A 39 -23.76 -20.60 8.76
N ARG A 40 -24.82 -20.67 7.96
CA ARG A 40 -24.68 -20.69 6.49
C ARG A 40 -24.07 -19.40 5.96
N ASP A 41 -24.50 -18.25 6.48
CA ASP A 41 -24.00 -16.95 6.04
C ASP A 41 -22.52 -16.77 6.39
N ILE A 42 -22.11 -17.18 7.60
CA ILE A 42 -20.70 -17.20 8.02
C ILE A 42 -19.88 -18.16 7.15
N ALA A 43 -20.39 -19.36 6.87
CA ALA A 43 -19.72 -20.31 5.99
C ALA A 43 -19.55 -19.76 4.56
N ASN A 44 -20.55 -19.06 4.02
CA ASN A 44 -20.46 -18.41 2.72
C ASN A 44 -19.42 -17.27 2.70
N MET A 45 -19.31 -16.50 3.79
CA MET A 45 -18.24 -15.49 3.91
C MET A 45 -16.86 -16.13 3.91
N VAL A 46 -16.66 -17.20 4.68
CA VAL A 46 -15.38 -17.94 4.72
C VAL A 46 -15.07 -18.55 3.36
N LYS A 47 -16.09 -19.09 2.67
CA LYS A 47 -15.97 -19.63 1.31
C LYS A 47 -15.46 -18.58 0.32
N GLN A 48 -15.85 -17.31 0.44
CA GLN A 48 -15.33 -16.24 -0.41
C GLN A 48 -13.80 -16.07 -0.25
N TYR A 49 -13.27 -16.20 0.96
CA TYR A 49 -11.82 -16.14 1.20
C TYR A 49 -11.08 -17.38 0.67
N VAL A 50 -11.69 -18.56 0.80
CA VAL A 50 -11.15 -19.81 0.24
C VAL A 50 -11.11 -19.73 -1.29
N ASP A 51 -12.23 -19.38 -1.93
CA ASP A 51 -12.34 -19.24 -3.39
C ASP A 51 -11.32 -18.20 -3.93
N ALA A 52 -11.11 -17.10 -3.19
CA ALA A 52 -10.08 -16.11 -3.53
C ALA A 52 -8.66 -16.70 -3.44
N TYR A 53 -8.34 -17.46 -2.39
CA TYR A 53 -7.04 -18.14 -2.27
C TYR A 53 -6.83 -19.20 -3.35
N GLU A 54 -7.82 -20.02 -3.67
CA GLU A 54 -7.70 -21.01 -4.74
C GLU A 54 -7.45 -20.34 -6.09
N THR A 55 -8.20 -19.27 -6.38
CA THR A 55 -8.06 -18.49 -7.62
C THR A 55 -6.69 -17.85 -7.73
N LEU A 56 -6.21 -17.23 -6.66
CA LEU A 56 -4.98 -16.47 -6.66
C LEU A 56 -3.74 -17.38 -6.54
N CYS A 57 -3.78 -18.38 -5.68
CA CYS A 57 -2.59 -19.14 -5.28
C CYS A 57 -2.49 -20.55 -5.85
N LEU A 58 -3.62 -21.21 -6.17
CA LEU A 58 -3.59 -22.57 -6.74
C LEU A 58 -3.62 -22.56 -8.26
N ASN A 59 -4.20 -21.53 -8.88
CA ASN A 59 -4.26 -21.40 -10.35
C ASN A 59 -3.03 -20.71 -10.97
N ASN A 60 -1.91 -20.61 -10.24
CA ASN A 60 -0.68 -19.92 -10.70
C ASN A 60 -0.92 -18.48 -11.20
N ILE A 61 -1.95 -17.80 -10.68
CA ILE A 61 -2.07 -16.36 -10.89
C ILE A 61 -0.98 -15.73 -10.04
N SER A 62 -0.03 -15.02 -10.68
CA SER A 62 1.11 -14.45 -9.96
C SER A 62 0.61 -13.45 -8.92
N CYS A 63 0.66 -13.87 -7.66
CA CYS A 63 0.38 -13.00 -6.52
C CYS A 63 1.62 -12.16 -6.26
N THR A 64 1.92 -11.21 -7.15
CA THR A 64 2.99 -10.25 -6.92
C THR A 64 2.52 -9.28 -5.84
N ASP A 65 2.76 -9.61 -4.57
CA ASP A 65 2.66 -8.62 -3.50
C ASP A 65 3.70 -7.52 -3.79
N PRO A 66 3.29 -6.28 -4.09
CA PRO A 66 4.24 -5.22 -4.38
C PRO A 66 5.12 -4.99 -3.16
N LYS A 67 6.40 -5.38 -3.27
CA LYS A 67 7.35 -5.30 -2.16
C LYS A 67 7.60 -3.83 -1.81
N PRO A 68 7.37 -3.41 -0.55
CA PRO A 68 7.60 -2.02 -0.15
C PRO A 68 9.08 -1.67 -0.28
N LEU A 69 9.36 -0.51 -0.89
CA LEU A 69 10.73 -0.09 -1.18
C LEU A 69 11.44 0.57 0.00
N GLY A 70 10.70 1.07 1.01
CA GLY A 70 11.31 1.52 2.26
C GLY A 70 10.76 2.80 2.89
N MET A 71 9.72 3.43 2.32
CA MET A 71 9.13 4.65 2.90
C MET A 71 8.65 4.42 4.32
N ARG A 72 7.81 3.40 4.55
CA ARG A 72 7.27 3.05 5.88
C ARG A 72 8.33 2.50 6.84
N SER A 73 9.22 1.64 6.35
CA SER A 73 10.20 0.95 7.21
C SER A 73 11.42 1.79 7.57
N GLY A 74 11.61 2.96 6.95
CA GLY A 74 12.80 3.79 7.15
C GLY A 74 14.04 3.31 6.39
N LYS A 75 13.92 2.28 5.54
CA LYS A 75 15.03 1.80 4.70
C LYS A 75 15.49 2.87 3.69
N ILE A 76 14.56 3.68 3.20
CA ILE A 76 14.90 4.90 2.45
C ILE A 76 15.26 5.95 3.51
N PRO A 77 16.48 6.53 3.51
CA PRO A 77 16.91 7.51 4.50
C PRO A 77 16.15 8.83 4.36
N ASP A 78 16.14 9.65 5.41
CA ASP A 78 15.40 10.93 5.41
C ASP A 78 15.91 11.91 4.34
N ASP A 79 17.22 11.96 4.11
CA ASP A 79 17.83 12.84 3.11
C ASP A 79 17.51 12.43 1.66
N ALA A 80 17.03 11.19 1.46
CA ALA A 80 16.52 10.71 0.18
C ALA A 80 15.07 11.13 -0.07
N VAL A 81 14.39 11.78 0.88
CA VAL A 81 13.05 12.32 0.72
C VAL A 81 13.14 13.85 0.70
N THR A 82 12.90 14.45 -0.46
CA THR A 82 13.01 15.89 -0.68
C THR A 82 11.71 16.45 -1.24
N ALA A 83 11.55 17.77 -1.24
CA ALA A 83 10.36 18.41 -1.79
C ALA A 83 10.70 19.78 -2.37
N SER A 84 9.80 20.31 -3.18
CA SER A 84 9.89 21.68 -3.73
C SER A 84 9.88 22.75 -2.63
N SER A 85 9.17 22.49 -1.54
CA SER A 85 8.92 23.44 -0.44
C SER A 85 8.23 22.74 0.73
N THR A 86 8.26 23.36 1.91
CA THR A 86 7.54 22.90 3.11
C THR A 86 6.84 24.08 3.79
N ILE A 87 5.62 23.90 4.27
CA ILE A 87 4.88 24.97 4.97
C ILE A 87 5.53 25.37 6.30
N SER A 88 6.10 24.41 7.04
CA SER A 88 6.82 24.66 8.28
C SER A 88 7.71 23.46 8.66
N SER A 89 8.49 23.59 9.73
CA SER A 89 9.35 22.51 10.26
C SER A 89 8.58 21.29 10.75
N GLY A 90 7.26 21.41 10.96
CA GLY A 90 6.36 20.30 11.33
C GLY A 90 5.90 19.44 10.15
N TYR A 91 6.17 19.86 8.91
CA TYR A 91 5.70 19.21 7.67
C TYR A 91 6.86 18.91 6.70
N LYS A 92 7.98 18.42 7.24
CA LYS A 92 9.18 18.10 6.46
C LYS A 92 8.91 16.97 5.46
N PRO A 93 9.66 16.87 4.35
CA PRO A 93 9.48 15.80 3.37
C PRO A 93 9.63 14.41 3.99
N SER A 94 10.57 14.24 4.93
CA SER A 94 10.77 12.96 5.65
C SER A 94 9.58 12.51 6.50
N TYR A 95 8.61 13.40 6.76
CA TYR A 95 7.38 13.06 7.46
C TYR A 95 6.29 12.50 6.52
N ALA A 96 6.48 12.55 5.20
CA ALA A 96 5.57 11.97 4.20
C ALA A 96 5.54 10.43 4.16
N ARG A 97 6.01 9.76 5.22
CA ARG A 97 6.10 8.30 5.30
C ARG A 97 4.74 7.72 5.69
N LEU A 98 4.31 6.68 4.97
CA LEU A 98 3.05 5.99 5.23
C LEU A 98 2.95 5.50 6.67
N THR A 99 1.74 5.58 7.23
CA THR A 99 1.36 5.12 8.58
C THR A 99 2.11 5.80 9.73
N ARG A 100 2.79 6.91 9.47
CA ARG A 100 3.39 7.73 10.53
C ARG A 100 2.28 8.35 11.37
N VAL A 101 2.45 8.34 12.69
CA VAL A 101 1.47 8.87 13.66
C VAL A 101 2.12 9.99 14.49
N GLY A 102 1.28 10.84 15.09
CA GLY A 102 1.72 12.00 15.90
C GLY A 102 1.69 13.32 15.13
N SER A 103 2.19 14.40 15.73
CA SER A 103 2.11 15.77 15.22
C SER A 103 3.05 16.10 14.03
N SER A 104 3.66 15.09 13.43
CA SER A 104 4.66 15.25 12.36
C SER A 104 4.56 14.03 11.45
N CYS A 105 3.44 13.90 10.76
CA CYS A 105 3.05 12.67 10.06
C CYS A 105 2.79 12.86 8.56
N SER A 106 3.06 14.04 8.03
CA SER A 106 2.84 14.36 6.63
C SER A 106 3.80 15.43 6.14
N TRP A 107 3.88 15.57 4.83
CA TRP A 107 4.47 16.73 4.17
C TRP A 107 3.36 17.60 3.59
N ALA A 108 3.54 18.91 3.66
CA ALA A 108 2.62 19.88 3.06
C ALA A 108 3.41 21.06 2.45
N PRO A 109 3.07 21.48 1.21
CA PRO A 109 3.61 22.72 0.64
C PRO A 109 2.96 23.95 1.31
N PRO A 110 3.56 25.15 1.19
CA PRO A 110 3.05 26.38 1.83
C PRO A 110 1.62 26.78 1.44
N ALA A 111 1.16 26.38 0.25
CA ALA A 111 -0.18 26.70 -0.25
C ALA A 111 -0.86 25.44 -0.77
N ALA A 112 -2.05 25.16 -0.23
CA ALA A 112 -2.89 24.06 -0.68
C ALA A 112 -3.24 24.22 -2.17
N GLY A 113 -3.16 23.12 -2.93
CA GLY A 113 -3.53 23.10 -4.35
C GLY A 113 -2.56 23.83 -5.29
N ARG A 114 -1.39 24.30 -4.81
CA ARG A 114 -0.38 24.92 -5.68
C ARG A 114 0.19 23.89 -6.66
N ILE A 115 -0.20 24.03 -7.92
CA ILE A 115 0.35 23.25 -9.05
C ILE A 115 1.87 23.46 -9.11
N GLY A 116 2.60 22.37 -9.36
CA GLY A 116 4.06 22.35 -9.41
C GLY A 116 4.75 22.12 -8.07
N SER A 117 4.00 21.99 -6.97
CA SER A 117 4.55 21.47 -5.71
C SER A 117 4.83 19.97 -5.86
N TRP A 118 6.02 19.53 -5.46
CA TRP A 118 6.41 18.12 -5.61
C TRP A 118 7.08 17.57 -4.36
N LEU A 119 6.95 16.26 -4.20
CA LEU A 119 7.68 15.42 -3.25
C LEU A 119 8.49 14.41 -4.08
N GLN A 120 9.77 14.27 -3.78
CA GLN A 120 10.70 13.41 -4.48
C GLN A 120 11.26 12.36 -3.52
N VAL A 121 11.40 11.14 -4.01
CA VAL A 121 11.99 10.03 -3.28
C VAL A 121 13.11 9.44 -4.11
N ASP A 122 14.34 9.54 -3.61
CA ASP A 122 15.51 8.88 -4.17
C ASP A 122 15.59 7.43 -3.66
N LEU A 123 15.61 6.47 -4.58
CA LEU A 123 15.70 5.04 -4.28
C LEU A 123 17.14 4.54 -4.15
N GLY A 124 18.14 5.39 -4.45
CA GLY A 124 19.57 5.11 -4.40
C GLY A 124 20.10 4.19 -5.50
N LYS A 125 19.20 3.58 -6.28
CA LYS A 125 19.51 2.73 -7.43
C LYS A 125 18.31 2.65 -8.38
N VAL A 126 18.59 2.39 -9.65
CA VAL A 126 17.56 2.08 -10.65
C VAL A 126 16.71 0.92 -10.14
N THR A 127 15.40 1.16 -10.01
CA THR A 127 14.45 0.24 -9.40
C THR A 127 13.15 0.25 -10.19
N THR A 128 12.61 -0.93 -10.50
CA THR A 128 11.25 -1.04 -11.06
C THR A 128 10.22 -0.70 -9.98
N VAL A 129 9.45 0.37 -10.22
CA VAL A 129 8.35 0.79 -9.35
C VAL A 129 7.03 0.34 -9.98
N THR A 130 6.27 -0.49 -9.27
CA THR A 130 5.00 -1.07 -9.76
C THR A 130 3.76 -0.40 -9.19
N GLY A 131 3.91 0.50 -8.22
CA GLY A 131 2.79 1.21 -7.62
C GLY A 131 3.22 2.27 -6.62
N ILE A 132 2.32 3.21 -6.36
CA ILE A 132 2.48 4.29 -5.40
C ILE A 132 1.27 4.26 -4.47
N ALA A 133 1.52 4.15 -3.17
CA ALA A 133 0.50 4.31 -2.14
C ALA A 133 0.62 5.70 -1.53
N THR A 134 -0.51 6.41 -1.43
CA THR A 134 -0.60 7.76 -0.88
C THR A 134 -1.43 7.75 0.40
N GLN A 135 -1.20 8.73 1.27
CA GLN A 135 -1.99 8.93 2.49
C GLN A 135 -2.16 10.45 2.70
N GLY A 136 -3.30 10.85 3.23
CA GLY A 136 -3.54 12.22 3.68
C GLY A 136 -2.84 12.52 5.00
N SER A 137 -3.02 13.75 5.50
CA SER A 137 -2.49 14.12 6.81
C SER A 137 -3.18 13.36 7.94
N CYS A 138 -2.46 13.01 9.00
CA CYS A 138 -3.04 12.38 10.18
C CYS A 138 -3.58 13.41 11.20
N ASP A 139 -3.13 14.67 11.09
CA ASP A 139 -3.44 15.79 11.99
C ASP A 139 -4.38 16.83 11.37
N SER A 140 -4.70 16.72 10.08
CA SER A 140 -5.58 17.61 9.34
C SER A 140 -6.50 16.83 8.39
N LYS A 141 -7.60 17.46 7.95
CA LYS A 141 -8.54 16.88 6.96
C LYS A 141 -8.10 17.20 5.53
N GLU A 142 -6.83 17.01 5.22
CA GLU A 142 -6.25 17.34 3.91
C GLU A 142 -5.63 16.11 3.25
N TRP A 143 -5.90 15.94 1.96
CA TRP A 143 -5.35 14.88 1.13
C TRP A 143 -5.31 15.30 -0.34
N VAL A 144 -4.35 14.76 -1.07
CA VAL A 144 -4.24 14.95 -2.51
C VAL A 144 -5.23 14.02 -3.22
N LYS A 145 -6.02 14.56 -4.15
CA LYS A 145 -6.99 13.79 -4.94
C LYS A 145 -6.45 13.33 -6.30
N SER A 146 -5.51 14.08 -6.85
CA SER A 146 -4.90 13.84 -8.16
C SER A 146 -3.47 14.33 -8.12
N TYR A 147 -2.56 13.57 -8.71
CA TYR A 147 -1.15 13.89 -8.81
C TYR A 147 -0.62 13.33 -10.12
N SER A 148 0.46 13.93 -10.62
CA SER A 148 1.24 13.36 -11.71
C SER A 148 2.57 12.81 -11.22
N VAL A 149 3.09 11.85 -11.97
CA VAL A 149 4.36 11.17 -11.66
C VAL A 149 5.39 11.51 -12.73
N SER A 150 6.62 11.76 -12.28
CA SER A 150 7.78 11.81 -13.15
C SER A 150 8.91 11.03 -12.51
N TYR A 151 9.79 10.45 -13.32
CA TYR A 151 10.89 9.63 -12.86
C TYR A 151 12.19 10.01 -13.58
N SER A 152 13.33 9.68 -12.97
CA SER A 152 14.66 9.96 -13.51
C SER A 152 15.66 8.91 -13.01
N ASN A 153 16.66 8.60 -13.85
CA ASN A 153 17.85 7.84 -13.45
C ASN A 153 19.06 8.75 -13.18
N GLU A 154 18.99 10.04 -13.52
CA GLU A 154 20.14 10.97 -13.52
C GLU A 154 19.86 12.27 -12.74
N HIS A 155 18.72 12.35 -12.03
CA HIS A 155 18.23 13.49 -11.22
C HIS A 155 17.99 14.82 -11.96
N ASN A 156 18.53 14.98 -13.16
CA ASN A 156 18.54 16.25 -13.90
C ASN A 156 17.55 16.28 -15.08
N SER A 157 17.17 15.11 -15.59
CA SER A 157 16.19 14.95 -16.66
C SER A 157 15.05 14.07 -16.19
N TRP A 158 13.83 14.59 -16.25
CA TRP A 158 12.64 13.93 -15.71
C TRP A 158 11.71 13.51 -16.85
N THR A 159 11.32 12.24 -16.85
CA THR A 159 10.36 11.68 -17.79
C THR A 159 8.99 11.59 -17.11
N PRO A 160 7.93 12.17 -17.69
CA PRO A 160 6.58 12.00 -17.14
C PRO A 160 6.15 10.53 -17.26
N TYR A 161 5.40 10.05 -16.28
CA TYR A 161 4.73 8.77 -16.37
C TYR A 161 3.49 8.91 -17.26
N GLU A 162 3.34 7.98 -18.18
CA GLU A 162 2.22 7.92 -19.11
C GLU A 162 1.49 6.59 -18.96
N GLU A 163 0.17 6.65 -18.85
CA GLU A 163 -0.71 5.49 -18.88
C GLU A 163 -1.55 5.56 -20.15
N SER A 164 -1.38 4.57 -21.04
CA SER A 164 -2.09 4.52 -22.33
C SER A 164 -1.92 5.80 -23.17
N GLY A 165 -0.73 6.40 -23.15
CA GLY A 165 -0.40 7.63 -23.90
C GLY A 165 -0.92 8.93 -23.30
N ASN A 166 -1.44 8.90 -22.06
CA ASN A 166 -1.83 10.10 -21.33
C ASN A 166 -0.89 10.29 -20.14
N VAL A 167 -0.33 11.50 -19.98
CA VAL A 167 0.42 11.87 -18.78
C VAL A 167 -0.50 11.72 -17.57
N LYS A 168 -0.04 10.94 -16.59
CA LYS A 168 -0.76 10.69 -15.34
C LYS A 168 -0.12 11.40 -14.19
#